data_AF-A0A2P7BT81-F1
#
_entry.id   AF-A0A2P7BT81-F1
#
_cell.length_a   1.000
_cell.length_b   1.000
_cell.length_c   1.000
_cell.angle_alpha   90.00
_cell.angle_beta   90.00
_cell.angle_gamma   90.00
#
_symmetry.space_group_name_H-M   'P 1'
#
loop_
_entity.id
_entity.type
_entity.pdbx_description
1 polymer ?
#
loop_
_entity_poly.entity_id
_entity_poly.type
_entity_poly.pdbx_seq_one_letter_code
_entity_poly.pdbx_strand_id
1 'polypeptide(L)'
;MTISFDTLGYAIRLEQGGISPAHAKAQAEAARDFIMPELVTKSDLNIALELLTVRLTVRMGAFFFGTSIATIAAIAAIVKLFP
;
A
#
# COMPACT_ATOMS: atom_id res chain seq x y z
N MET A 1 11.55 2.72 -9.32
CA MET A 1 12.91 2.79 -8.74
C MET A 1 13.22 1.39 -8.23
N THR A 2 14.13 0.66 -8.88
CA THR A 2 14.41 -0.75 -8.55
C THR A 2 15.27 -0.80 -7.29
N ILE A 3 14.81 -1.52 -6.26
CA ILE A 3 15.65 -1.84 -5.11
C ILE A 3 16.62 -2.93 -5.57
N SER A 4 17.91 -2.60 -5.67
CA SER A 4 18.96 -3.56 -6.04
C SER A 4 19.49 -4.25 -4.79
N PHE A 5 19.40 -5.58 -4.71
CA PHE A 5 20.02 -6.35 -3.64
C PHE A 5 21.51 -6.51 -3.90
N ASP A 6 22.36 -6.00 -3.01
CA ASP A 6 23.80 -6.24 -3.08
C ASP A 6 24.14 -7.67 -2.60
N THR A 7 24.04 -8.60 -3.55
CA THR A 7 24.31 -10.03 -3.33
C THR A 7 25.76 -10.26 -2.91
N LEU A 8 26.70 -9.46 -3.44
CA LEU A 8 28.13 -9.60 -3.18
C LEU A 8 28.47 -9.11 -1.77
N GLY A 9 28.05 -7.90 -1.41
CA GLY A 9 28.26 -7.35 -0.07
C GLY A 9 27.61 -8.21 1.02
N TYR A 10 26.45 -8.82 0.72
CA TYR A 10 25.78 -9.77 1.61
C TYR A 10 26.61 -11.05 1.83
N ALA A 11 27.10 -11.67 0.75
CA ALA A 11 27.96 -12.87 0.86
C ALA A 11 29.25 -12.59 1.64
N ILE A 12 29.93 -11.45 1.39
CA ILE A 12 31.15 -11.07 2.12
C ILE A 12 30.87 -10.92 3.63
N ARG A 13 29.72 -10.36 4.01
CA ARG A 13 29.32 -10.25 5.42
C ARG A 13 29.11 -11.61 6.07
N LEU A 14 28.54 -12.57 5.34
CA LEU A 14 28.38 -13.94 5.84
C LEU A 14 29.72 -14.65 6.02
N GLU A 15 30.64 -14.45 5.08
CA GLU A 15 32.01 -14.98 5.17
C GLU A 15 32.76 -14.42 6.38
N GLN A 16 32.64 -13.12 6.64
CA GLN A 16 33.20 -12.47 7.84
C GLN A 16 32.62 -13.04 9.14
N GLY A 17 31.41 -13.57 9.10
CA GLY A 17 30.75 -14.28 10.20
C GLY A 17 31.17 -15.75 10.34
N GLY A 18 32.08 -16.25 9.51
CA GLY A 18 32.57 -17.63 9.54
C GLY A 18 31.76 -18.61 8.69
N ILE A 19 30.81 -18.14 7.87
CA ILE A 19 30.11 -19.01 6.90
C ILE A 19 31.06 -19.29 5.74
N SER A 20 31.11 -20.55 5.28
CA SER A 20 31.95 -20.91 4.13
C SER A 20 31.53 -20.11 2.87
N PRO A 21 32.46 -19.76 1.97
CA PRO A 21 32.15 -18.97 0.76
C PRO A 21 31.05 -19.57 -0.12
N ALA A 22 31.02 -20.89 -0.26
CA ALA A 22 30.00 -21.59 -1.05
C ALA A 22 28.59 -21.41 -0.46
N HIS A 23 28.46 -21.56 0.86
CA HIS A 23 27.19 -21.34 1.57
C HIS A 23 26.80 -19.86 1.61
N ALA A 24 27.76 -18.96 1.80
CA ALA A 24 27.52 -17.52 1.81
C ALA A 24 26.95 -17.03 0.47
N LYS A 25 27.53 -17.48 -0.64
CA LYS A 25 27.04 -17.18 -1.98
C LYS A 25 25.65 -17.77 -2.24
N ALA A 26 25.45 -19.05 -1.91
CA ALA A 26 24.14 -19.70 -2.08
C ALA A 26 23.04 -19.01 -1.26
N GLN A 27 23.36 -18.56 -0.05
CA GLN A 27 22.43 -17.83 0.79
C GLN A 27 22.13 -16.43 0.24
N ALA A 28 23.12 -15.74 -0.31
CA ALA A 28 22.93 -14.43 -0.94
C ALA A 28 22.03 -14.52 -2.19
N GLU A 29 22.24 -15.55 -3.02
CA GLU A 29 21.42 -15.82 -4.20
C GLU A 29 19.98 -16.19 -3.79
N ALA A 30 19.81 -17.07 -2.80
CA ALA A 30 18.48 -17.40 -2.27
C ALA A 30 17.77 -16.17 -1.67
N ALA A 31 18.49 -15.30 -0.94
CA ALA A 31 17.91 -14.07 -0.42
C ALA A 31 17.44 -13.13 -1.56
N ARG A 32 18.22 -13.00 -2.63
CA ARG A 32 17.81 -12.24 -3.82
C ARG A 32 16.56 -12.84 -4.46
N ASP A 33 16.53 -14.15 -4.64
CA ASP A 33 15.49 -14.85 -5.40
C ASP A 33 14.18 -14.99 -4.63
N PHE A 34 14.22 -15.04 -3.29
CA PHE A 34 13.02 -15.27 -2.47
C PHE A 34 12.55 -14.04 -1.66
N ILE A 35 13.42 -13.06 -1.37
CA ILE A 35 13.04 -11.87 -0.58
C ILE A 35 12.71 -10.69 -1.48
N MET A 36 13.47 -10.49 -2.56
CA MET A 36 13.27 -9.35 -3.46
C MET A 36 12.03 -9.40 -4.38
N PRO A 37 11.39 -10.55 -4.68
CA PRO A 37 10.22 -10.56 -5.56
C PRO A 37 9.02 -9.77 -5.04
N GLU A 38 8.88 -9.58 -3.73
CA GLU A 38 7.68 -8.98 -3.11
C GLU A 38 7.97 -7.61 -2.45
N LEU A 39 9.01 -6.90 -2.87
CA LEU A 39 9.31 -5.59 -2.32
C LEU A 39 8.40 -4.50 -2.91
N VAL A 40 7.46 -4.01 -2.11
CA VAL A 40 6.70 -2.79 -2.39
C VAL A 40 7.65 -1.59 -2.30
N THR A 41 7.75 -0.80 -3.36
CA THR A 41 8.53 0.44 -3.34
C THR A 41 7.73 1.57 -2.68
N LYS A 42 8.42 2.63 -2.23
CA LYS A 42 7.76 3.85 -1.75
C LYS A 42 6.80 4.45 -2.78
N SER A 43 7.14 4.33 -4.07
CA SER A 43 6.28 4.81 -5.16
C SER A 43 4.98 4.02 -5.24
N ASP A 44 5.06 2.69 -5.12
CA ASP A 44 3.89 1.81 -5.15
C ASP A 44 2.96 2.09 -3.96
N LEU A 45 3.54 2.32 -2.78
CA LEU A 45 2.79 2.70 -1.59
C LEU A 45 2.10 4.06 -1.76
N ASN A 46 2.80 5.07 -2.30
CA ASN A 46 2.20 6.38 -2.55
C ASN A 46 1.02 6.28 -3.52
N ILE A 47 1.15 5.51 -4.61
CA ILE A 47 0.05 5.26 -5.55
C ILE A 47 -1.13 4.60 -4.84
N ALA A 48 -0.89 3.58 -4.00
CA ALA A 48 -1.94 2.91 -3.25
C ALA A 48 -2.67 3.86 -2.28
N LEU A 49 -1.93 4.74 -1.60
CA LEU A 49 -2.48 5.75 -0.69
C LEU A 49 -3.29 6.82 -1.43
N GLU A 50 -2.82 7.28 -2.58
CA GLU A 50 -3.57 8.22 -3.43
C GLU A 50 -4.88 7.61 -3.90
N LEU A 51 -4.85 6.37 -4.40
CA LEU A 51 -6.05 5.64 -4.82
C LEU A 51 -7.03 5.44 -3.66
N LEU A 52 -6.53 5.10 -2.47
CA LEU A 52 -7.36 4.97 -1.27
C LEU A 52 -7.99 6.31 -0.89
N THR A 53 -7.22 7.40 -0.95
CA THR A 53 -7.70 8.76 -0.64
C THR A 53 -8.79 9.19 -1.61
N VAL A 54 -8.63 8.93 -2.92
CA VAL A 54 -9.66 9.19 -3.93
C VAL A 54 -10.92 8.37 -3.65
N ARG A 55 -10.78 7.06 -3.41
CA ARG A 55 -11.92 6.18 -3.13
C ARG A 55 -12.70 6.61 -1.89
N LEU A 56 -11.99 6.96 -0.82
CA LEU A 56 -12.62 7.45 0.41
C LEU A 56 -13.31 8.79 0.18
N THR A 57 -12.66 9.74 -0.49
CA THR A 57 -13.24 11.04 -0.81
C THR A 57 -14.53 10.90 -1.62
N VAL A 58 -14.52 10.07 -2.67
CA VAL A 58 -15.70 9.79 -3.50
C VAL A 58 -16.80 9.10 -2.68
N ARG A 59 -16.45 8.09 -1.88
CA ARG A 59 -17.42 7.36 -1.05
C ARG A 59 -18.08 8.27 0.00
N MET A 60 -17.29 9.14 0.63
CA MET A 60 -17.80 10.11 1.58
C MET A 60 -18.67 11.15 0.88
N GLY A 61 -18.24 11.70 -0.25
CA GLY A 61 -19.03 12.63 -1.06
C GLY A 61 -20.39 12.05 -1.45
N ALA A 62 -20.41 10.80 -1.95
CA ALA A 62 -21.65 10.10 -2.27
C ALA A 62 -22.55 9.89 -1.04
N PHE A 63 -21.97 9.55 0.11
CA PHE A 63 -22.72 9.39 1.36
C PHE A 63 -23.33 10.72 1.84
N PHE A 64 -22.54 11.80 1.88
CA PHE A 64 -23.01 13.12 2.28
C PHE A 64 -24.06 13.68 1.32
N PHE A 65 -23.89 13.49 0.01
CA PHE A 65 -24.88 13.93 -0.98
C PHE A 65 -26.16 13.09 -0.93
N GLY A 66 -26.05 11.78 -0.74
CA GLY A 66 -27.22 10.90 -0.59
C GLY A 66 -28.03 11.22 0.67
N THR A 67 -27.35 11.45 1.80
CA THR A 67 -28.01 11.78 3.06
C THR A 67 -28.61 13.19 3.05
N SER A 68 -27.97 14.17 2.42
CA SER A 68 -28.51 15.54 2.34
C SER A 68 -29.79 15.62 1.51
N ILE A 69 -29.89 14.89 0.40
CA ILE A 69 -31.13 14.83 -0.40
C ILE A 69 -32.25 14.22 0.44
N ALA A 70 -31.98 13.13 1.15
CA ALA A 70 -32.97 12.45 1.99
C ALA A 70 -33.48 13.36 3.12
N THR A 71 -32.59 14.12 3.77
CA THR A 71 -32.99 15.05 4.84
C THR A 71 -33.79 16.23 4.30
N ILE A 72 -33.41 16.82 3.17
CA ILE A 72 -34.18 17.89 2.52
C ILE A 72 -35.57 17.41 2.13
N ALA A 73 -35.68 16.22 1.52
CA ALA A 73 -36.96 15.63 1.15
C ALA A 73 -37.85 15.37 2.38
N ALA A 74 -37.27 14.87 3.47
CA ALA A 74 -37.98 14.65 4.72
C ALA A 74 -38.51 15.97 5.31
N ILE A 75 -37.69 17.02 5.36
CA ILE A 75 -38.11 18.34 5.85
C ILE A 75 -39.23 18.91 4.97
N ALA A 76 -39.10 18.84 3.64
CA ALA A 76 -40.13 19.32 2.72
C ALA A 76 -41.47 18.59 2.90
N ALA A 77 -41.43 17.27 3.14
CA ALA A 77 -42.63 16.48 3.42
C ALA A 77 -43.29 16.88 4.74
N ILE A 78 -42.50 17.14 5.79
CA ILE A 78 -42.98 17.62 7.09
C ILE A 78 -43.63 18.99 6.92
N VAL A 79 -42.97 19.95 6.26
CA VAL A 79 -43.53 21.30 6.02
C VAL A 79 -44.86 21.22 5.27
N LYS A 80 -44.99 20.32 4.29
CA LYS A 80 -46.24 20.15 3.54
C LYS A 80 -47.38 19.54 4.37
N LEU A 81 -47.08 18.84 5.46
CA LEU A 81 -48.06 18.24 6.36
C LEU A 81 -48.61 19.24 7.39
N PHE A 82 -47.89 20.33 7.66
CA PHE A 82 -48.31 21.42 8.53
C PHE A 82 -48.59 22.69 7.69
N PRO A 83 -49.81 22.86 7.14
CA PRO A 83 -50.18 24.04 6.35
C PRO A 83 -50.17 25.34 7.16
#